data_AF-A0ABD5UAN8-F1
#
_entry.id   AF-A0ABD5UAN8-F1
#
_cell.length_a   1.000
_cell.length_b   1.000
_cell.length_c   1.000
_cell.angle_alpha   90.00
_cell.angle_beta   90.00
_cell.angle_gamma   90.00
#
_symmetry.space_group_name_H-M   'P 1'
#
loop_
_entity.id
_entity.type
_entity.pdbx_description
1 polymer ?
#
loop_
_entity_poly.entity_id
_entity_poly.type
_entity_poly.pdbx_seq_one_letter_code
_entity_poly.pdbx_strand_id
1 'polypeptide(L)'
;MTRPLRARLTGSETATRAAWTAGELLHRRLPAFAARARGRGDDDAPRPFDPRRATGPPHAVDPPTHPEPVAGVENPVLTAGDVTDFGRPGFVADPFLLPGEDRWHLFFEVFDRHRTPTAAIAHATSPDGLTWRYDGVVLATDDHIAFPYVFTHDGRYYMLPERWNRETPAPVTLFEATDFPRGWEPCVDVVRPERFLSDCVVFPHEGRWWALAGSDDGRHDLLAYHSETLLAEEWTPHAANPVVEGRPRGARPGGRPLVFEDGVTLVVQDCRARYGHAVRAYDIERLSPAEYADRQRPDSPLVRPTDDALGWNSGAMHHLDAWPVGDRWLCAVDGNVGLGRRLVGADHWALGVSEAPTGR
;
A
#
# COMPACT_ATOMS: atom_id res chain seq x y z
N MET A 1 -38.42 23.96 2.21
CA MET A 1 -38.31 23.40 0.85
C MET A 1 -38.32 21.87 0.94
N THR A 2 -39.27 21.24 0.24
CA THR A 2 -39.67 19.83 0.42
C THR A 2 -38.69 18.83 -0.21
N ARG A 3 -38.73 17.61 0.32
CA ARG A 3 -37.92 16.41 -0.02
C ARG A 3 -37.81 15.98 -1.50
N PRO A 4 -38.67 16.33 -2.49
CA PRO A 4 -38.56 15.75 -3.84
C PRO A 4 -37.50 16.40 -4.74
N LEU A 5 -37.00 17.60 -4.42
CA LEU A 5 -35.94 18.27 -5.20
C LEU A 5 -34.52 17.77 -4.86
N ARG A 6 -34.36 17.05 -3.74
CA ARG A 6 -33.06 16.52 -3.26
C ARG A 6 -32.61 15.23 -3.94
N ALA A 7 -33.53 14.48 -4.56
CA ALA A 7 -33.20 13.22 -5.24
C ALA A 7 -32.62 13.41 -6.66
N ARG A 8 -32.61 14.63 -7.21
CA ARG A 8 -32.12 14.91 -8.57
C ARG A 8 -30.69 15.47 -8.66
N LEU A 9 -30.03 15.72 -7.52
CA LEU A 9 -28.66 16.29 -7.50
C LEU A 9 -27.58 15.29 -7.02
N THR A 10 -27.95 14.13 -6.50
CA THR A 10 -27.01 13.08 -6.05
C THR A 10 -26.78 11.96 -7.09
N GLY A 11 -27.28 12.13 -8.31
CA GLY A 11 -27.10 11.19 -9.43
C GLY A 11 -26.77 11.86 -10.76
N SER A 12 -26.37 13.14 -10.73
CA SER A 12 -25.96 13.85 -11.93
C SER A 12 -24.47 13.64 -12.17
N GLU A 13 -24.10 13.07 -13.32
CA GLU A 13 -22.69 13.01 -13.75
C GLU A 13 -21.99 14.37 -13.63
N THR A 14 -22.73 15.47 -13.81
CA THR A 14 -22.20 16.84 -13.70
C THR A 14 -21.79 17.20 -12.28
N ALA A 15 -22.51 16.72 -11.26
CA ALA A 15 -22.16 16.94 -9.85
C ALA A 15 -20.95 16.08 -9.43
N THR A 16 -20.88 14.84 -9.92
CA THR A 16 -19.70 13.98 -9.77
C THR A 16 -18.48 14.56 -10.48
N ARG A 17 -18.64 15.10 -11.70
CA ARG A 17 -17.58 15.82 -12.43
C ARG A 17 -17.13 17.07 -11.70
N ALA A 18 -18.03 17.85 -11.10
CA ALA A 18 -17.66 19.04 -10.34
C ALA A 18 -16.92 18.70 -9.04
N ALA A 19 -17.35 17.65 -8.32
CA ALA A 19 -16.65 17.14 -7.15
C ALA A 19 -15.27 16.54 -7.52
N TRP A 20 -15.18 15.85 -8.67
CA TRP A 20 -13.95 15.31 -9.22
C TRP A 20 -12.98 16.41 -9.67
N THR A 21 -13.43 17.41 -10.43
CA THR A 21 -12.60 18.56 -10.80
C THR A 21 -12.19 19.35 -9.56
N ALA A 22 -13.05 19.47 -8.54
CA ALA A 22 -12.66 20.08 -7.26
C ALA A 22 -11.62 19.22 -6.54
N GLY A 23 -11.79 17.89 -6.49
CA GLY A 23 -10.80 16.94 -5.98
C GLY A 23 -9.47 17.08 -6.71
N GLU A 24 -9.45 16.96 -8.04
CA GLU A 24 -8.27 17.13 -8.90
C GLU A 24 -7.61 18.51 -8.71
N LEU A 25 -8.39 19.59 -8.61
CA LEU A 25 -7.87 20.93 -8.38
C LEU A 25 -7.25 21.07 -6.97
N LEU A 26 -7.85 20.44 -5.96
CA LEU A 26 -7.30 20.36 -4.60
C LEU A 26 -6.04 19.48 -4.55
N HIS A 27 -5.99 18.39 -5.32
CA HIS A 27 -4.85 17.47 -5.42
C HIS A 27 -3.67 18.07 -6.20
N ARG A 28 -3.93 18.89 -7.24
CA ARG A 28 -2.88 19.42 -8.13
C ARG A 28 -2.48 20.88 -7.90
N ARG A 29 -3.33 21.74 -7.30
CA ARG A 29 -3.04 23.20 -7.24
C ARG A 29 -2.73 23.75 -5.85
N LEU A 30 -3.19 23.13 -4.77
CA LEU A 30 -2.86 23.58 -3.42
C LEU A 30 -1.42 23.24 -2.99
N PRO A 31 -0.87 22.03 -3.29
CA PRO A 31 0.52 21.71 -2.96
C PRO A 31 1.51 22.63 -3.68
N ALA A 32 1.30 22.89 -4.98
CA ALA A 32 2.09 23.83 -5.78
C ALA A 32 2.17 25.25 -5.19
N PHE A 33 1.14 25.71 -4.48
CA PHE A 33 1.11 27.04 -3.87
C PHE A 33 1.88 27.08 -2.54
N ALA A 34 1.74 26.04 -1.71
CA ALA A 34 2.47 25.92 -0.44
C ALA A 34 3.98 25.70 -0.66
N ALA A 35 4.37 24.94 -1.69
CA ALA A 35 5.77 24.73 -2.08
C ALA A 35 6.42 26.01 -2.63
N ARG A 36 5.66 26.91 -3.26
CA ARG A 36 6.15 28.21 -3.75
C ARG A 36 6.39 29.25 -2.65
N ALA A 37 5.74 29.09 -1.49
CA ALA A 37 5.86 30.02 -0.37
C ALA A 37 7.10 29.76 0.51
N ARG A 38 7.71 28.57 0.40
CA ARG A 38 8.99 28.25 1.03
C ARG A 38 10.09 28.57 0.00
N GLY A 39 10.85 29.64 0.23
CA GLY A 39 11.87 30.13 -0.70
C GLY A 39 12.88 29.04 -1.07
N ARG A 40 13.17 28.90 -2.38
CA ARG A 40 14.15 27.95 -2.93
C ARG A 40 15.56 28.55 -2.88
N GLY A 41 16.51 27.83 -2.28
CA GLY A 41 17.94 27.98 -2.58
C GLY A 41 18.32 27.03 -3.73
N ASP A 42 19.33 27.40 -4.53
CA ASP A 42 19.84 26.55 -5.63
C ASP A 42 20.51 25.24 -5.14
N ASP A 43 20.77 25.10 -3.83
CA ASP A 43 21.38 23.93 -3.19
C ASP A 43 20.36 22.83 -2.74
N ASP A 44 19.05 23.03 -2.97
CA ASP A 44 17.96 22.16 -2.48
C ASP A 44 17.43 21.16 -3.53
N ALA A 45 18.21 20.81 -4.55
CA ALA A 45 17.79 19.80 -5.52
C ALA A 45 17.62 18.42 -4.82
N PRO A 46 16.47 17.73 -4.99
CA PRO A 46 16.26 16.45 -4.34
C PRO A 46 17.34 15.43 -4.74
N ARG A 47 17.92 14.76 -3.75
CA ARG A 47 18.92 13.71 -3.98
C ARG A 47 18.23 12.44 -4.50
N PRO A 48 18.59 11.92 -5.70
CA PRO A 48 17.93 10.76 -6.28
C PRO A 48 18.18 9.49 -5.44
N PHE A 49 17.21 8.58 -5.45
CA PHE A 49 17.33 7.24 -4.92
C PHE A 49 17.80 6.30 -6.04
N ASP A 50 19.06 5.91 -6.03
CA ASP A 50 19.58 4.93 -7.00
C ASP A 50 19.04 3.53 -6.66
N PRO A 51 18.21 2.90 -7.51
CA PRO A 51 17.62 1.60 -7.22
C PRO A 51 18.68 0.50 -7.02
N ARG A 52 19.86 0.64 -7.61
CA ARG A 52 20.97 -0.32 -7.44
C ARG A 52 21.60 -0.30 -6.04
N ARG A 53 21.32 0.75 -5.27
CA ARG A 53 21.74 0.89 -3.87
C ARG A 53 20.66 0.44 -2.89
N ALA A 54 19.50 0.01 -3.39
CA ALA A 54 18.46 -0.56 -2.57
C ALA A 54 18.89 -1.94 -2.08
N THR A 55 19.02 -2.11 -0.77
CA THR A 55 19.60 -3.36 -0.24
C THR A 55 18.54 -4.39 0.12
N GLY A 56 17.29 -3.99 0.34
CA GLY A 56 16.22 -4.89 0.76
C GLY A 56 16.53 -5.67 2.05
N PRO A 57 15.58 -6.49 2.52
CA PRO A 57 15.89 -7.48 3.53
C PRO A 57 16.99 -8.45 3.03
N PRO A 58 17.99 -8.84 3.84
CA PRO A 58 18.08 -8.65 5.30
C PRO A 58 18.99 -7.49 5.75
N HIS A 59 19.39 -6.56 4.88
CA HIS A 59 20.45 -5.60 5.22
C HIS A 59 20.00 -4.56 6.27
N ALA A 60 20.67 -4.60 7.42
CA ALA A 60 20.32 -3.95 8.68
C ALA A 60 20.28 -2.42 8.62
N VAL A 61 19.08 -1.89 8.82
CA VAL A 61 18.77 -0.52 9.22
C VAL A 61 17.50 -0.56 10.08
N ASP A 62 17.39 0.30 11.08
CA ASP A 62 16.13 0.41 11.85
C ASP A 62 14.96 0.75 10.90
N PRO A 63 13.74 0.23 11.15
CA PRO A 63 12.53 0.65 10.45
C PRO A 63 12.45 2.16 10.29
N PRO A 64 11.90 2.67 9.17
CA PRO A 64 11.80 4.10 8.96
C PRO A 64 10.90 4.72 10.05
N THR A 65 11.46 5.67 10.79
CA THR A 65 10.73 6.41 11.81
C THR A 65 10.23 7.72 11.23
N HIS A 66 8.91 7.94 11.33
CA HIS A 66 8.22 9.15 10.85
C HIS A 66 8.66 9.64 9.45
N PRO A 67 8.43 8.89 8.36
CA PRO A 67 8.76 9.34 7.01
C PRO A 67 8.15 10.72 6.69
N GLU A 68 9.00 11.63 6.20
CA GLU A 68 8.61 12.98 5.83
C GLU A 68 8.62 13.15 4.30
N PRO A 69 7.84 14.07 3.72
CA PRO A 69 7.90 14.36 2.29
C PRO A 69 9.33 14.71 1.84
N VAL A 70 9.77 14.13 0.72
CA VAL A 70 11.10 14.42 0.16
C VAL A 70 11.22 15.89 -0.21
N ALA A 71 12.26 16.56 0.29
CA ALA A 71 12.47 17.97 0.00
C ALA A 71 12.57 18.23 -1.51
N GLY A 72 11.81 19.20 -2.01
CA GLY A 72 11.80 19.55 -3.45
C GLY A 72 10.90 18.66 -4.34
N VAL A 73 10.22 17.65 -3.77
CA VAL A 73 9.25 16.80 -4.49
C VAL A 73 7.83 17.21 -4.13
N GLU A 74 6.96 17.33 -5.13
CA GLU A 74 5.54 17.65 -4.92
C GLU A 74 4.71 16.37 -4.86
N ASN A 75 4.08 16.13 -3.71
CA ASN A 75 3.10 15.07 -3.56
C ASN A 75 1.67 15.58 -3.82
N PRO A 76 0.76 14.73 -4.33
CA PRO A 76 0.99 13.33 -4.71
C PRO A 76 1.77 13.22 -6.04
N VAL A 77 2.61 12.20 -6.16
CA VAL A 77 3.41 11.93 -7.37
C VAL A 77 2.61 11.20 -8.46
N LEU A 78 1.55 10.49 -8.07
CA LEU A 78 0.62 9.82 -8.99
C LEU A 78 -0.80 9.91 -8.45
N THR A 79 -1.75 10.08 -9.37
CA THR A 79 -3.18 10.21 -9.11
C THR A 79 -3.97 9.35 -10.09
N ALA A 80 -5.26 9.17 -9.83
CA ALA A 80 -6.19 8.55 -10.78
C ALA A 80 -6.16 9.18 -12.19
N GLY A 81 -5.83 10.47 -12.30
CA GLY A 81 -5.79 11.19 -13.58
C GLY A 81 -4.59 10.82 -14.46
N ASP A 82 -3.60 10.11 -13.92
CA ASP A 82 -2.41 9.67 -14.66
C ASP A 82 -2.61 8.30 -15.33
N VAL A 83 -3.65 7.55 -14.92
CA VAL A 83 -4.02 6.26 -15.50
C VAL A 83 -4.83 6.47 -16.78
N THR A 84 -4.34 5.94 -17.90
CA THR A 84 -4.92 6.21 -19.23
C THR A 84 -5.65 5.03 -19.88
N ASP A 85 -5.57 3.83 -19.32
CA ASP A 85 -6.06 2.58 -19.93
C ASP A 85 -7.04 1.77 -19.04
N PHE A 86 -7.49 2.33 -17.90
CA PHE A 86 -8.44 1.69 -16.98
C PHE A 86 -9.74 2.50 -16.79
N GLY A 87 -10.48 2.77 -17.85
CA GLY A 87 -11.76 3.49 -17.76
C GLY A 87 -11.62 4.94 -17.29
N ARG A 88 -12.30 5.30 -16.19
CA ARG A 88 -12.20 6.60 -15.51
C ARG A 88 -11.99 6.38 -14.01
N PRO A 89 -10.76 6.06 -13.59
CA PRO A 89 -10.48 5.72 -12.20
C PRO A 89 -10.91 6.82 -11.24
N GLY A 90 -11.46 6.40 -10.10
CA GLY A 90 -11.74 7.27 -8.97
C GLY A 90 -10.51 7.51 -8.10
N PHE A 91 -9.63 6.50 -7.96
CA PHE A 91 -8.43 6.58 -7.14
C PHE A 91 -7.33 5.60 -7.57
N VAL A 92 -6.14 5.81 -7.00
CA VAL A 92 -5.02 4.85 -6.97
C VAL A 92 -4.54 4.69 -5.52
N ALA A 93 -4.20 3.47 -5.11
CA ALA A 93 -3.86 3.14 -3.72
C ALA A 93 -2.85 1.97 -3.62
N ASP A 94 -2.42 1.64 -2.41
CA ASP A 94 -1.54 0.51 -2.10
C ASP A 94 -0.24 0.43 -2.93
N PRO A 95 0.62 1.47 -2.89
CA PRO A 95 1.83 1.49 -3.69
C PRO A 95 2.93 0.59 -3.10
N PHE A 96 3.37 -0.40 -3.88
CA PHE A 96 4.55 -1.23 -3.60
C PHE A 96 5.70 -0.92 -4.54
N LEU A 97 6.86 -0.61 -3.96
CA LEU A 97 8.11 -0.36 -4.66
C LEU A 97 8.85 -1.68 -4.93
N LEU A 98 9.54 -1.73 -6.06
CA LEU A 98 10.55 -2.74 -6.34
C LEU A 98 11.75 -2.11 -7.06
N PRO A 99 12.98 -2.23 -6.52
CA PRO A 99 14.18 -1.76 -7.20
C PRO A 99 14.50 -2.69 -8.38
N GLY A 100 14.70 -2.10 -9.56
CA GLY A 100 15.25 -2.77 -10.74
C GLY A 100 16.71 -2.39 -10.99
N GLU A 101 17.29 -2.91 -12.07
CA GLU A 101 18.69 -2.66 -12.42
C GLU A 101 18.96 -1.19 -12.81
N ASP A 102 18.00 -0.54 -13.46
CA ASP A 102 18.15 0.81 -14.00
C ASP A 102 17.05 1.80 -13.60
N ARG A 103 15.99 1.30 -12.95
CA ARG A 103 14.83 2.10 -12.53
C ARG A 103 14.13 1.44 -11.34
N TRP A 104 13.36 2.24 -10.63
CA TRP A 104 12.33 1.77 -9.73
C TRP A 104 11.08 1.37 -10.50
N HIS A 105 10.42 0.35 -9.98
CA HIS A 105 9.08 -0.07 -10.36
C HIS A 105 8.13 0.24 -9.19
N LEU A 106 6.92 0.67 -9.51
CA LEU A 106 5.84 0.89 -8.55
C LEU A 106 4.59 0.19 -9.06
N PHE A 107 4.07 -0.73 -8.26
CA PHE A 107 2.81 -1.42 -8.50
C PHE A 107 1.76 -0.87 -7.54
N PHE A 108 0.55 -0.63 -8.02
CA PHE A 108 -0.51 -0.01 -7.22
C PHE A 108 -1.90 -0.44 -7.70
N GLU A 109 -2.88 -0.40 -6.80
CA GLU A 109 -4.29 -0.59 -7.13
C GLU A 109 -4.77 0.61 -7.95
N VAL A 110 -5.54 0.34 -9.00
CA VAL A 110 -6.40 1.32 -9.67
C VAL A 110 -7.85 0.92 -9.51
N PHE A 111 -8.71 1.85 -9.11
CA PHE A 111 -10.13 1.58 -8.90
C PHE A 111 -11.02 2.48 -9.75
N ASP A 112 -11.97 1.87 -10.48
CA ASP A 112 -13.06 2.53 -11.19
C ASP A 112 -14.41 1.91 -10.79
N ARG A 113 -15.20 2.67 -10.04
CA ARG A 113 -16.55 2.30 -9.57
C ARG A 113 -17.56 2.01 -10.68
N HIS A 114 -17.27 2.38 -11.92
CA HIS A 114 -18.14 2.20 -13.09
C HIS A 114 -17.72 1.02 -13.97
N ARG A 115 -16.66 0.30 -13.59
CA ARG A 115 -16.20 -0.90 -14.29
C ARG A 115 -16.62 -2.20 -13.59
N THR A 116 -16.52 -3.30 -14.33
CA THR A 116 -16.61 -4.65 -13.81
C THR A 116 -15.47 -5.47 -14.45
N PRO A 117 -14.52 -6.01 -13.65
CA PRO A 117 -14.32 -5.73 -12.23
C PRO A 117 -13.94 -4.27 -11.95
N THR A 118 -14.09 -3.84 -10.70
CA THR A 118 -13.89 -2.45 -10.26
C THR A 118 -12.44 -2.05 -10.05
N ALA A 119 -11.51 -3.00 -9.96
CA ALA A 119 -10.10 -2.71 -9.75
C ALA A 119 -9.16 -3.63 -10.55
N ALA A 120 -7.94 -3.14 -10.75
CA ALA A 120 -6.82 -3.85 -11.35
C ALA A 120 -5.50 -3.37 -10.72
N ILE A 121 -4.40 -4.04 -11.05
CA ILE A 121 -3.06 -3.57 -10.69
C ILE A 121 -2.45 -2.83 -11.87
N ALA A 122 -1.96 -1.62 -11.61
CA ALA A 122 -1.22 -0.81 -12.55
C ALA A 122 0.24 -0.64 -12.12
N HIS A 123 1.04 -0.15 -13.06
CA HIS A 123 2.49 -0.02 -12.94
C HIS A 123 2.96 1.37 -13.37
N ALA A 124 3.99 1.86 -12.69
CA ALA A 124 4.75 3.06 -13.04
C ALA A 124 6.25 2.83 -12.83
N THR A 125 7.08 3.64 -13.49
CA THR A 125 8.55 3.58 -13.36
C THR A 125 9.13 4.92 -12.97
N SER A 126 10.30 4.88 -12.32
CA SER A 126 11.05 6.09 -11.96
C SER A 126 12.56 5.84 -12.02
N PRO A 127 13.36 6.73 -12.64
CA PRO A 127 14.82 6.58 -12.61
C PRO A 127 15.45 6.97 -11.27
N ASP A 128 14.74 7.74 -10.44
CA ASP A 128 15.26 8.38 -9.23
C ASP A 128 14.42 8.10 -7.96
N GLY A 129 13.31 7.37 -8.09
CA GLY A 129 12.35 7.11 -7.01
C GLY A 129 11.46 8.30 -6.67
N LEU A 130 11.58 9.42 -7.38
CA LEU A 130 10.93 10.69 -7.07
C LEU A 130 9.98 11.13 -8.17
N THR A 131 10.41 11.04 -9.42
CA THR A 131 9.62 11.40 -10.60
C THR A 131 9.09 10.13 -11.24
N TRP A 132 7.76 9.97 -11.22
CA TRP A 132 7.09 8.75 -11.66
C TRP A 132 6.43 8.91 -13.01
N ARG A 133 6.59 7.91 -13.87
CA ARG A 133 5.92 7.80 -15.17
C ARG A 133 5.02 6.59 -15.17
N TYR A 134 3.73 6.84 -15.37
CA TYR A 134 2.73 5.80 -15.61
C TYR A 134 3.14 4.92 -16.81
N ASP A 135 3.02 3.59 -16.65
CA ASP A 135 3.34 2.61 -17.68
C ASP A 135 2.07 1.96 -18.27
N GLY A 136 1.21 1.39 -17.42
CA GLY A 136 -0.02 0.72 -17.85
C GLY A 136 -0.62 -0.18 -16.77
N VAL A 137 -1.81 -0.72 -17.04
CA VAL A 137 -2.36 -1.85 -16.26
C VAL A 137 -1.59 -3.12 -16.59
N VAL A 138 -1.16 -3.85 -15.55
CA VAL A 138 -0.27 -5.02 -15.67
C VAL A 138 -0.88 -6.31 -15.15
N LEU A 139 -1.91 -6.23 -14.30
CA LEU A 139 -2.69 -7.39 -13.89
C LEU A 139 -4.17 -6.99 -13.76
N ALA A 140 -4.99 -7.54 -14.64
CA ALA A 140 -6.44 -7.49 -14.56
C ALA A 140 -6.97 -8.91 -14.58
N THR A 141 -7.95 -9.19 -13.73
CA THR A 141 -8.61 -10.51 -13.63
C THR A 141 -10.11 -10.35 -13.89
N ASP A 142 -10.89 -11.41 -13.69
CA ASP A 142 -12.35 -11.33 -13.69
C ASP A 142 -12.91 -10.83 -12.34
N ASP A 143 -12.02 -10.56 -11.36
CA ASP A 143 -12.36 -10.11 -10.01
C ASP A 143 -11.71 -8.76 -9.67
N HIS A 144 -12.21 -8.12 -8.61
CA HIS A 144 -11.55 -6.96 -8.00
C HIS A 144 -10.23 -7.44 -7.39
N ILE A 145 -9.13 -6.86 -7.83
CA ILE A 145 -7.79 -7.17 -7.32
C ILE A 145 -7.08 -5.89 -6.84
N ALA A 146 -6.47 -5.94 -5.66
CA ALA A 146 -5.86 -4.81 -4.96
C ALA A 146 -4.56 -5.24 -4.24
N PHE A 147 -3.97 -4.35 -3.43
CA PHE A 147 -2.81 -4.63 -2.57
C PHE A 147 -1.69 -5.45 -3.26
N PRO A 148 -1.03 -4.93 -4.32
CA PRO A 148 -0.12 -5.70 -5.17
C PRO A 148 1.24 -5.94 -4.51
N TYR A 149 1.29 -6.75 -3.44
CA TYR A 149 2.51 -7.02 -2.71
C TYR A 149 3.54 -7.74 -3.60
N VAL A 150 4.51 -6.97 -4.11
CA VAL A 150 5.52 -7.43 -5.06
C VAL A 150 6.89 -7.60 -4.38
N PHE A 151 7.59 -8.68 -4.73
CA PHE A 151 8.92 -9.00 -4.22
C PHE A 151 9.68 -9.93 -5.17
N THR A 152 10.98 -10.07 -4.93
CA THR A 152 11.85 -11.02 -5.65
C THR A 152 12.23 -12.19 -4.75
N HIS A 153 12.27 -13.40 -5.31
CA HIS A 153 12.82 -14.58 -4.64
C HIS A 153 13.48 -15.49 -5.69
N ASP A 154 14.70 -15.93 -5.41
CA ASP A 154 15.51 -16.79 -6.30
C ASP A 154 15.60 -16.28 -7.75
N GLY A 155 15.79 -14.96 -7.91
CA GLY A 155 15.93 -14.30 -9.21
C GLY A 155 14.64 -14.18 -10.02
N ARG A 156 13.49 -14.51 -9.42
CA ARG A 156 12.16 -14.43 -10.04
C ARG A 156 11.31 -13.37 -9.34
N TYR A 157 10.32 -12.85 -10.05
CA TYR A 157 9.41 -11.81 -9.57
C TYR A 157 8.07 -12.41 -9.19
N TYR A 158 7.58 -12.04 -8.01
CA TYR A 158 6.34 -12.55 -7.44
C TYR A 158 5.44 -11.39 -7.02
N MET A 159 4.12 -11.57 -7.17
CA MET A 159 3.11 -10.65 -6.69
C MET A 159 2.03 -11.44 -5.94
N LEU A 160 1.64 -10.95 -4.76
CA LEU A 160 0.59 -11.54 -3.93
C LEU A 160 -0.55 -10.52 -3.76
N PRO A 161 -1.40 -10.32 -4.77
CA PRO A 161 -2.45 -9.33 -4.71
C PRO A 161 -3.65 -9.82 -3.87
N GLU A 162 -4.39 -8.89 -3.27
CA GLU A 162 -5.67 -9.18 -2.61
C GLU A 162 -6.74 -9.39 -3.68
N ARG A 163 -7.33 -10.59 -3.73
CA ARG A 163 -8.56 -10.85 -4.48
C ARG A 163 -9.76 -10.57 -3.58
N TRP A 164 -10.44 -9.46 -3.84
CA TRP A 164 -11.59 -9.06 -3.04
C TRP A 164 -12.87 -9.76 -3.50
N ASN A 165 -13.48 -10.52 -2.59
CA ASN A 165 -14.73 -11.24 -2.83
C ASN A 165 -15.62 -11.17 -1.58
N ARG A 166 -16.90 -10.80 -1.76
CA ARG A 166 -17.89 -10.70 -0.68
C ARG A 166 -18.85 -11.90 -0.59
N GLU A 167 -18.83 -12.79 -1.57
CA GLU A 167 -19.72 -13.96 -1.64
C GLU A 167 -19.10 -15.17 -0.94
N THR A 168 -17.84 -15.46 -1.27
CA THR A 168 -17.08 -16.57 -0.67
C THR A 168 -15.64 -16.14 -0.39
N PRO A 169 -15.01 -16.68 0.67
CA PRO A 169 -13.58 -16.48 0.90
C PRO A 169 -12.76 -16.87 -0.33
N ALA A 170 -11.98 -15.93 -0.85
CA ALA A 170 -11.08 -16.18 -1.99
C ALA A 170 -9.76 -16.80 -1.51
N PRO A 171 -9.14 -17.70 -2.30
CA PRO A 171 -7.77 -18.10 -2.04
C PRO A 171 -6.84 -16.89 -2.15
N VAL A 172 -5.78 -16.91 -1.33
CA VAL A 172 -4.65 -15.99 -1.45
C VAL A 172 -3.68 -16.60 -2.46
N THR A 173 -3.77 -16.17 -3.71
CA THR A 173 -3.02 -16.72 -4.84
C THR A 173 -1.78 -15.89 -5.13
N LEU A 174 -0.62 -16.56 -5.15
CA LEU A 174 0.65 -15.99 -5.58
C LEU A 174 0.73 -16.03 -7.11
N PHE A 175 1.17 -14.92 -7.68
CA PHE A 175 1.48 -14.78 -9.09
C PHE A 175 2.99 -14.72 -9.30
N GLU A 176 3.45 -15.32 -10.38
CA GLU A 176 4.82 -15.19 -10.86
C GLU A 176 4.83 -14.41 -12.18
N ALA A 177 5.82 -13.53 -12.35
CA ALA A 177 5.96 -12.78 -13.60
C ALA A 177 6.45 -13.70 -14.74
N THR A 178 5.73 -13.69 -15.86
CA THR A 178 6.13 -14.36 -17.11
C THR A 178 6.82 -13.41 -18.10
N ASP A 179 6.51 -12.11 -18.00
CA ASP A 179 7.11 -11.03 -18.77
C ASP A 179 7.17 -9.78 -17.90
N PHE A 180 8.14 -9.70 -16.99
CA PHE A 180 8.20 -8.61 -16.03
C PHE A 180 8.42 -7.25 -16.74
N PRO A 181 7.61 -6.20 -16.44
CA PRO A 181 6.62 -6.09 -15.36
C PRO A 181 5.15 -6.34 -15.76
N ARG A 182 4.86 -6.77 -17.00
CA ARG A 182 3.51 -6.78 -17.60
C ARG A 182 2.80 -8.13 -17.70
N GLY A 183 3.52 -9.25 -17.60
CA GLY A 183 2.97 -10.60 -17.65
C GLY A 183 3.03 -11.28 -16.29
N TRP A 184 1.90 -11.78 -15.81
CA TRP A 184 1.75 -12.44 -14.51
C TRP A 184 0.82 -13.64 -14.63
N GLU A 185 1.24 -14.78 -14.09
CA GLU A 185 0.42 -16.00 -14.05
C GLU A 185 0.31 -16.53 -12.62
N PRO A 186 -0.86 -17.06 -12.19
CA PRO A 186 -1.00 -17.66 -10.88
C PRO A 186 -0.13 -18.92 -10.79
N CYS A 187 0.64 -19.06 -9.71
CA CYS A 187 1.53 -20.20 -9.51
C CYS A 187 1.10 -21.11 -8.34
N VAL A 188 0.75 -20.55 -7.18
CA VAL A 188 0.29 -21.33 -6.01
C VAL A 188 -0.71 -20.56 -5.16
N ASP A 189 -1.67 -21.26 -4.53
CA ASP A 189 -2.46 -20.67 -3.46
C ASP A 189 -1.72 -20.80 -2.13
N VAL A 190 -1.25 -19.67 -1.60
CA VAL A 190 -0.58 -19.58 -0.30
C VAL A 190 -1.56 -19.89 0.83
N VAL A 191 -2.82 -19.45 0.72
CA VAL A 191 -3.87 -19.77 1.70
C VAL A 191 -5.17 -20.07 0.98
N ARG A 192 -5.87 -21.12 1.42
CA ARG A 192 -7.27 -21.40 1.03
C ARG A 192 -8.15 -21.22 2.27
N PRO A 193 -8.59 -20.00 2.57
CA PRO A 193 -9.15 -19.70 3.88
C PRO A 193 -10.63 -20.09 3.97
N GLU A 194 -11.06 -20.48 5.17
CA GLU A 194 -12.49 -20.67 5.48
C GLU A 194 -13.22 -19.36 5.83
N ARG A 195 -12.47 -18.25 5.88
CA ARG A 195 -12.90 -16.93 6.35
C ARG A 195 -12.33 -15.84 5.45
N PHE A 196 -13.02 -14.71 5.35
CA PHE A 196 -12.58 -13.59 4.51
C PHE A 196 -11.26 -13.02 5.06
N LEU A 197 -10.26 -12.92 4.19
CA LEU A 197 -8.93 -12.38 4.48
C LEU A 197 -8.71 -11.13 3.65
N SER A 198 -7.86 -10.24 4.15
CA SER A 198 -7.39 -9.03 3.47
C SER A 198 -5.88 -8.86 3.64
N ASP A 199 -5.27 -8.22 2.64
CA ASP A 199 -3.89 -7.72 2.63
C ASP A 199 -2.87 -8.76 3.12
N CYS A 200 -2.80 -9.91 2.46
CA CYS A 200 -1.85 -10.94 2.84
C CYS A 200 -0.42 -10.54 2.45
N VAL A 201 0.52 -10.78 3.36
CA VAL A 201 1.96 -10.60 3.13
C VAL A 201 2.69 -11.90 3.42
N VAL A 202 3.73 -12.18 2.63
CA VAL A 202 4.63 -13.33 2.81
C VAL A 202 6.08 -12.92 3.00
N PHE A 203 6.81 -13.67 3.82
CA PHE A 203 8.23 -13.43 4.06
C PHE A 203 8.95 -14.66 4.65
N PRO A 204 10.25 -14.82 4.41
CA PRO A 204 11.06 -15.81 5.10
C PRO A 204 11.45 -15.33 6.51
N HIS A 205 11.36 -16.20 7.51
CA HIS A 205 11.88 -15.94 8.85
C HIS A 205 12.17 -17.26 9.58
N GLU A 206 13.36 -17.36 10.21
CA GLU A 206 13.81 -18.53 10.97
C GLU A 206 13.63 -19.88 10.25
N GLY A 207 14.03 -19.93 8.97
CA GLY A 207 14.03 -21.16 8.17
C GLY A 207 12.64 -21.61 7.67
N ARG A 208 11.63 -20.75 7.77
CA ARG A 208 10.29 -20.98 7.23
C ARG A 208 9.83 -19.80 6.40
N TRP A 209 8.83 -20.05 5.56
CA TRP A 209 8.02 -19.00 4.97
C TRP A 209 6.77 -18.79 5.81
N TRP A 210 6.45 -17.52 6.02
CA TRP A 210 5.32 -17.06 6.81
C TRP A 210 4.38 -16.24 5.94
N ALA A 211 3.08 -16.42 6.16
CA ALA A 211 2.03 -15.62 5.57
C ALA A 211 1.20 -15.02 6.70
N LEU A 212 1.03 -13.69 6.70
CA LEU A 212 0.21 -12.96 7.65
C LEU A 212 -0.91 -12.25 6.90
N ALA A 213 -2.15 -12.35 7.39
CA ALA A 213 -3.32 -11.72 6.76
C ALA A 213 -4.30 -11.22 7.82
N GLY A 214 -4.94 -10.09 7.57
CA GLY A 214 -6.00 -9.57 8.41
C GLY A 214 -7.35 -10.22 8.09
N SER A 215 -8.22 -10.38 9.08
CA SER A 215 -9.61 -10.80 8.81
C SER A 215 -10.42 -9.66 8.20
N ASP A 216 -11.19 -9.96 7.15
CA ASP A 216 -12.14 -9.03 6.51
C ASP A 216 -13.60 -9.39 6.83
N ASP A 217 -13.82 -10.00 8.00
CA ASP A 217 -15.14 -10.36 8.54
C ASP A 217 -15.59 -9.44 9.69
N GLY A 218 -14.86 -8.33 9.89
CA GLY A 218 -15.12 -7.34 10.94
C GLY A 218 -14.59 -7.70 12.32
N ARG A 219 -13.92 -8.85 12.49
CA ARG A 219 -13.31 -9.22 13.79
C ARG A 219 -12.02 -8.46 14.07
N HIS A 220 -11.31 -8.03 13.02
CA HIS A 220 -9.97 -7.44 13.14
C HIS A 220 -8.97 -8.42 13.78
N ASP A 221 -8.99 -9.67 13.30
CA ASP A 221 -8.04 -10.70 13.71
C ASP A 221 -6.81 -10.71 12.78
N LEU A 222 -5.65 -11.09 13.30
CA LEU A 222 -4.46 -11.41 12.50
C LEU A 222 -4.33 -12.93 12.44
N LEU A 223 -4.17 -13.46 11.24
CA LEU A 223 -3.98 -14.89 11.00
C LEU A 223 -2.59 -15.13 10.43
N ALA A 224 -1.97 -16.24 10.85
CA ALA A 224 -0.67 -16.68 10.41
C ALA A 224 -0.73 -18.07 9.77
N TYR A 225 0.05 -18.27 8.73
CA TYR A 225 0.25 -19.56 8.07
C TYR A 225 1.74 -19.74 7.80
N HIS A 226 2.21 -20.98 7.66
CA HIS A 226 3.60 -21.24 7.37
C HIS A 226 3.82 -22.45 6.46
N SER A 227 4.95 -22.44 5.78
CA SER A 227 5.44 -23.55 4.96
C SER A 227 6.96 -23.63 5.04
N GLU A 228 7.54 -24.70 4.46
CA GLU A 228 8.99 -24.81 4.32
C GLU A 228 9.52 -23.98 3.14
N THR A 229 8.71 -23.76 2.11
CA THR A 229 9.09 -23.02 0.89
C THR A 229 7.94 -22.14 0.41
N LEU A 230 8.25 -21.02 -0.26
CA LEU A 230 7.26 -20.11 -0.84
C LEU A 230 6.25 -20.85 -1.74
N LEU A 231 6.75 -21.80 -2.54
CA LEU A 231 5.98 -22.52 -3.56
C LEU A 231 5.40 -23.85 -3.05
N ALA A 232 5.31 -24.05 -1.73
CA ALA A 232 4.66 -25.22 -1.17
C ALA A 232 3.18 -25.27 -1.58
N GLU A 233 2.70 -26.46 -2.00
CA GLU A 233 1.30 -26.67 -2.42
C GLU A 233 0.29 -26.44 -1.29
N GLU A 234 0.73 -26.68 -0.05
CA GLU A 234 -0.04 -26.52 1.16
C GLU A 234 0.75 -25.74 2.22
N TRP A 235 0.11 -24.69 2.74
CA TRP A 235 0.59 -23.95 3.90
C TRP A 235 -0.21 -24.36 5.13
N THR A 236 0.51 -24.57 6.23
CA THR A 236 -0.09 -24.99 7.50
C THR A 236 -0.59 -23.75 8.25
N PRO A 237 -1.86 -23.71 8.68
CA PRO A 237 -2.34 -22.67 9.59
C PRO A 237 -1.56 -22.73 10.91
N HIS A 238 -1.16 -21.57 11.42
CA HIS A 238 -0.52 -21.49 12.73
C HIS A 238 -1.42 -22.09 13.82
N ALA A 239 -0.84 -22.86 14.76
CA ALA A 239 -1.63 -23.63 15.74
C ALA A 239 -2.47 -22.75 16.67
N ALA A 240 -2.02 -21.52 16.93
CA ALA A 240 -2.73 -20.53 17.72
C ALA A 240 -3.64 -19.59 16.91
N ASN A 241 -4.01 -19.93 15.67
CA ASN A 241 -4.84 -19.03 14.86
C ASN A 241 -6.24 -18.79 15.48
N PRO A 242 -6.74 -17.54 15.48
CA PRO A 242 -6.06 -16.31 15.07
C PRO A 242 -4.94 -15.92 16.04
N VAL A 243 -3.76 -15.57 15.52
CA VAL A 243 -2.59 -15.23 16.35
C VAL A 243 -2.75 -13.91 17.11
N VAL A 244 -3.64 -13.04 16.64
CA VAL A 244 -4.13 -11.87 17.38
C VAL A 244 -5.63 -11.75 17.17
N GLU A 245 -6.38 -11.54 18.25
CA GLU A 245 -7.83 -11.33 18.20
C GLU A 245 -8.19 -9.86 18.38
N GLY A 246 -9.17 -9.36 17.63
CA GLY A 246 -9.88 -8.12 17.98
C GLY A 246 -9.01 -6.85 18.01
N ARG A 247 -7.97 -6.76 17.18
CA ARG A 247 -7.01 -5.64 17.18
C ARG A 247 -7.17 -4.72 15.97
N PRO A 248 -8.14 -3.78 15.97
CA PRO A 248 -8.37 -2.86 14.86
C PRO A 248 -7.21 -1.89 14.60
N ARG A 249 -6.18 -1.84 15.47
CA ARG A 249 -4.98 -1.02 15.31
C ARG A 249 -3.75 -1.78 14.80
N GLY A 250 -3.90 -3.05 14.44
CA GLY A 250 -2.73 -3.80 14.01
C GLY A 250 -3.00 -5.23 13.57
N ALA A 251 -4.15 -5.47 12.94
CA ALA A 251 -4.50 -6.80 12.44
C ALA A 251 -4.41 -6.91 10.91
N ARG A 252 -4.61 -5.81 10.18
CA ARG A 252 -4.57 -5.78 8.71
C ARG A 252 -3.20 -5.23 8.26
N PRO A 253 -2.40 -5.97 7.48
CA PRO A 253 -1.17 -5.45 6.91
C PRO A 253 -1.40 -4.16 6.10
N GLY A 254 -0.42 -3.27 6.11
CA GLY A 254 -0.49 -1.95 5.47
C GLY A 254 0.76 -1.65 4.64
N GLY A 255 1.39 -2.69 4.09
CA GLY A 255 2.64 -2.62 3.34
C GLY A 255 3.54 -3.83 3.58
N ARG A 256 4.76 -3.78 3.05
CA ARG A 256 5.74 -4.87 3.17
C ARG A 256 6.23 -5.04 4.63
N PRO A 257 6.34 -6.28 5.14
CA PRO A 257 7.06 -6.57 6.37
C PRO A 257 8.54 -6.23 6.24
N LEU A 258 9.11 -5.57 7.26
CA LEU A 258 10.54 -5.27 7.29
C LEU A 258 11.26 -6.42 8.00
N VAL A 259 11.95 -7.24 7.21
CA VAL A 259 12.59 -8.47 7.67
C VAL A 259 14.09 -8.27 7.77
N PHE A 260 14.60 -8.24 8.98
CA PHE A 260 16.02 -8.08 9.26
C PHE A 260 16.59 -9.38 9.87
N GLU A 261 17.92 -9.44 9.97
CA GLU A 261 18.59 -10.56 10.66
C GLU A 261 18.10 -10.71 12.11
N ASP A 262 17.89 -9.58 12.80
CA ASP A 262 17.53 -9.55 14.23
C ASP A 262 16.02 -9.57 14.50
N GLY A 263 15.16 -9.63 13.47
CA GLY A 263 13.71 -9.72 13.67
C GLY A 263 12.86 -9.22 12.52
N VAL A 264 11.54 -9.23 12.74
CA VAL A 264 10.54 -8.79 11.76
C VAL A 264 9.69 -7.67 12.35
N THR A 265 9.60 -6.56 11.64
CA THR A 265 8.63 -5.50 11.93
C THR A 265 7.49 -5.58 10.92
N LEU A 266 6.28 -5.83 11.41
CA LEU A 266 5.07 -5.83 10.60
C LEU A 266 4.51 -4.40 10.48
N VAL A 267 4.24 -3.98 9.24
CA VAL A 267 3.57 -2.72 8.91
C VAL A 267 2.07 -2.99 8.80
N VAL A 268 1.25 -2.30 9.59
CA VAL A 268 -0.19 -2.58 9.74
C VAL A 268 -1.05 -1.32 9.78
N GLN A 269 -2.31 -1.45 9.36
CA GLN A 269 -3.28 -0.37 9.34
C GLN A 269 -3.89 -0.10 10.72
N ASP A 270 -4.13 1.18 11.03
CA ASP A 270 -5.03 1.62 12.09
C ASP A 270 -6.43 1.82 11.52
N CYS A 271 -7.30 0.85 11.75
CA CYS A 271 -8.70 0.85 11.35
C CYS A 271 -9.67 1.22 12.49
N ARG A 272 -9.18 1.65 13.67
CA ARG A 272 -10.03 1.84 14.86
C ARG A 272 -11.04 2.98 14.71
N ALA A 273 -10.60 4.11 14.16
CA ALA A 273 -11.48 5.28 13.99
C ALA A 273 -12.28 5.20 12.68
N ARG A 274 -11.60 4.77 11.62
CA ARG A 274 -12.10 4.47 10.28
C ARG A 274 -11.08 3.61 9.56
N TYR A 275 -11.49 2.96 8.48
CA TYR A 275 -10.58 2.26 7.57
C TYR A 275 -9.36 3.12 7.23
N GLY A 276 -8.17 2.54 7.40
CA GLY A 276 -6.93 3.13 6.91
C GLY A 276 -6.53 4.46 7.53
N HIS A 277 -6.91 4.74 8.79
CA HIS A 277 -6.69 6.06 9.39
C HIS A 277 -5.20 6.42 9.47
N ALA A 278 -4.33 5.47 9.77
CA ALA A 278 -2.88 5.63 9.86
C ALA A 278 -2.20 4.27 9.64
N VAL A 279 -0.87 4.26 9.57
CA VAL A 279 -0.06 3.04 9.55
C VAL A 279 0.78 2.95 10.82
N ARG A 280 0.86 1.76 11.40
CA ARG A 280 1.57 1.45 12.64
C ARG A 280 2.57 0.31 12.38
N ALA A 281 3.46 0.12 13.34
CA ALA A 281 4.46 -0.93 13.31
C ALA A 281 4.41 -1.78 14.57
N TYR A 282 4.53 -3.09 14.38
CA TYR A 282 4.63 -4.08 15.46
C TYR A 282 5.88 -4.92 15.23
N ASP A 283 6.75 -4.99 16.23
CA ASP A 283 7.87 -5.93 16.20
C ASP A 283 7.35 -7.30 16.62
N ILE A 284 7.61 -8.30 15.79
CA ILE A 284 7.30 -9.70 16.10
C ILE A 284 8.38 -10.19 17.07
N GLU A 285 7.98 -10.46 18.32
CA GLU A 285 8.88 -10.91 19.39
C GLU A 285 9.05 -12.43 19.37
N ARG A 286 8.03 -13.18 18.91
CA ARG A 286 8.06 -14.63 18.73
C ARG A 286 7.21 -15.03 17.53
N LEU A 287 7.76 -15.89 16.68
CA LEU A 287 7.06 -16.48 15.55
C LEU A 287 7.57 -17.90 15.28
N SER A 288 6.85 -18.88 15.83
CA SER A 288 7.10 -20.31 15.60
C SER A 288 5.79 -20.99 15.22
N PRO A 289 5.77 -22.26 14.75
CA PRO A 289 4.51 -22.95 14.42
C PRO A 289 3.46 -23.00 15.56
N ALA A 290 3.89 -22.82 16.81
CA ALA A 290 3.05 -22.93 18.00
C ALA A 290 2.86 -21.61 18.77
N GLU A 291 3.74 -20.63 18.59
CA GLU A 291 3.76 -19.42 19.40
C GLU A 291 3.85 -18.17 18.52
N TYR A 292 3.01 -17.19 18.83
CA TYR A 292 3.06 -15.84 18.27
C TYR A 292 3.04 -14.82 19.40
N ALA A 293 3.92 -13.82 19.32
CA ALA A 293 3.83 -12.63 20.14
C ALA A 293 4.41 -11.45 19.36
N ASP A 294 3.76 -10.30 19.46
CA ASP A 294 4.27 -9.04 18.92
C ASP A 294 4.07 -7.91 19.92
N ARG A 295 4.74 -6.79 19.66
CA ARG A 295 4.62 -5.59 20.45
C ARG A 295 4.62 -4.38 19.54
N GLN A 296 3.68 -3.47 19.78
CA GLN A 296 3.65 -2.20 19.04
C GLN A 296 4.93 -1.41 19.32
N ARG A 297 5.56 -0.92 18.26
CA ARG A 297 6.75 -0.09 18.40
C ARG A 297 6.44 1.28 19.04
N PRO A 298 7.36 1.85 19.83
CA PRO A 298 7.16 3.14 20.49
C PRO A 298 7.14 4.33 19.51
N ASP A 299 7.74 4.19 18.33
CA ASP A 299 7.76 5.18 17.23
C ASP A 299 6.49 5.16 16.35
N SER A 300 5.52 4.31 16.66
CA SER A 300 4.23 4.26 15.94
C SER A 300 3.29 5.40 16.33
N PRO A 301 2.48 5.95 15.39
CA PRO A 301 2.33 5.52 14.00
C PRO A 301 3.50 5.94 13.11
N LEU A 302 3.80 5.12 12.09
CA LEU A 302 4.84 5.43 11.10
C LEU A 302 4.39 6.57 10.20
N VAL A 303 3.21 6.43 9.59
CA VAL A 303 2.57 7.50 8.80
C VAL A 303 1.15 7.74 9.28
N ARG A 304 0.71 8.99 9.20
CA ARG A 304 -0.59 9.45 9.67
C ARG A 304 -1.05 10.65 8.84
N PRO A 305 -2.34 10.98 8.88
CA PRO A 305 -2.86 12.17 8.21
C PRO A 305 -2.19 13.42 8.73
N THR A 306 -2.00 14.40 7.85
CA THR A 306 -1.48 15.71 8.23
C THR A 306 -2.46 16.42 9.16
N ASP A 307 -1.93 17.27 10.04
CA ASP A 307 -2.76 18.12 10.90
C ASP A 307 -3.40 19.30 10.12
N ASP A 308 -3.04 19.47 8.84
CA ASP A 308 -3.63 20.43 7.94
C ASP A 308 -5.11 20.14 7.66
N ALA A 309 -5.93 21.20 7.58
CA ALA A 309 -7.35 21.06 7.24
C ALA A 309 -7.59 20.51 5.82
N LEU A 310 -6.60 20.66 4.94
CA LEU A 310 -6.70 20.46 3.51
C LEU A 310 -5.34 20.03 2.95
N GLY A 311 -5.28 18.82 2.42
CA GLY A 311 -4.09 18.24 1.81
C GLY A 311 -4.43 16.89 1.17
N TRP A 312 -3.61 16.43 0.23
CA TRP A 312 -3.82 15.15 -0.47
C TRP A 312 -3.87 13.95 0.49
N ASN A 313 -3.22 14.07 1.65
CA ASN A 313 -3.17 13.09 2.73
C ASN A 313 -3.73 13.63 4.06
N SER A 314 -4.60 14.64 4.05
CA SER A 314 -5.16 15.23 5.28
C SER A 314 -6.27 14.41 5.94
N GLY A 315 -6.75 13.37 5.27
CA GLY A 315 -7.78 12.47 5.76
C GLY A 315 -7.20 11.22 6.39
N ALA A 316 -6.64 10.35 5.59
CA ALA A 316 -6.23 9.01 5.95
C ALA A 316 -4.96 8.65 5.17
N MET A 317 -4.16 7.74 5.70
CA MET A 317 -2.98 7.12 5.05
C MET A 317 -2.94 5.68 5.52
N HIS A 318 -3.04 4.72 4.60
CA HIS A 318 -3.23 3.31 4.95
C HIS A 318 -2.14 2.39 4.43
N HIS A 319 -1.25 2.91 3.60
CA HIS A 319 -0.15 2.16 3.04
C HIS A 319 1.21 2.81 3.30
N LEU A 320 2.21 1.97 3.56
CA LEU A 320 3.62 2.32 3.58
C LEU A 320 4.45 1.14 3.06
N ASP A 321 5.11 1.32 1.92
CA ASP A 321 6.15 0.42 1.44
C ASP A 321 7.50 1.13 1.45
N ALA A 322 8.52 0.52 2.03
CA ALA A 322 9.80 1.19 2.26
C ALA A 322 11.01 0.35 1.84
N TRP A 323 12.01 1.03 1.24
CA TRP A 323 13.29 0.45 0.87
C TRP A 323 14.46 1.27 1.41
N PRO A 324 15.47 0.63 2.02
CA PRO A 324 16.69 1.31 2.41
C PRO A 324 17.61 1.52 1.20
N VAL A 325 18.07 2.75 1.00
CA VAL A 325 18.88 3.20 -0.13
C VAL A 325 20.01 4.08 0.39
N GLY A 326 21.15 3.45 0.68
CA GLY A 326 22.28 4.14 1.30
C GLY A 326 22.01 4.55 2.75
N ASP A 327 21.90 5.84 3.01
CA ASP A 327 21.69 6.46 4.34
C ASP A 327 20.22 6.87 4.59
N ARG A 328 19.32 6.54 3.65
CA ARG A 328 17.93 6.95 3.67
C ARG A 328 17.00 5.81 3.27
N TRP A 329 15.78 5.87 3.75
CA TRP A 329 14.65 5.11 3.27
C TRP A 329 13.94 5.88 2.16
N LEU A 330 13.61 5.21 1.06
CA LEU A 330 12.58 5.63 0.13
C LEU A 330 11.28 4.96 0.57
N CYS A 331 10.25 5.77 0.82
CA CYS A 331 8.94 5.30 1.26
C CYS A 331 7.87 5.68 0.24
N ALA A 332 7.18 4.68 -0.31
CA ALA A 332 5.93 4.88 -1.04
C ALA A 332 4.76 4.83 -0.06
N VAL A 333 3.84 5.77 -0.18
CA VAL A 333 2.68 5.93 0.70
C VAL A 333 1.45 6.30 -0.12
N ASP A 334 0.27 6.06 0.44
CA ASP A 334 -0.96 6.66 -0.06
C ASP A 334 -1.57 7.65 0.93
N GLY A 335 -2.54 8.42 0.42
CA GLY A 335 -3.25 9.40 1.20
C GLY A 335 -4.56 9.81 0.56
N ASN A 336 -5.55 10.17 1.38
CA ASN A 336 -6.77 10.80 0.91
C ASN A 336 -7.03 12.17 1.55
N VAL A 337 -7.90 12.95 0.90
CA VAL A 337 -8.29 14.29 1.35
C VAL A 337 -9.36 14.21 2.45
N GLY A 338 -9.15 14.90 3.57
CA GLY A 338 -10.01 14.88 4.75
C GLY A 338 -11.35 15.62 4.63
N LEU A 339 -11.64 16.29 3.51
CA LEU A 339 -12.81 17.15 3.29
C LEU A 339 -14.11 16.38 3.05
N GLY A 340 -14.52 15.62 4.07
CA GLY A 340 -15.83 15.01 4.19
C GLY A 340 -16.17 14.05 3.04
N ARG A 341 -16.36 12.78 3.38
CA ARG A 341 -16.96 11.70 2.56
C ARG A 341 -18.16 12.11 1.66
N ARG A 342 -18.79 13.25 1.96
CA ARG A 342 -20.00 13.82 1.34
C ARG A 342 -19.77 14.93 0.31
N LEU A 343 -18.60 15.60 0.28
CA LEU A 343 -18.34 16.73 -0.64
C LEU A 343 -17.45 16.32 -1.82
N VAL A 344 -16.41 15.52 -1.57
CA VAL A 344 -15.51 15.03 -2.63
C VAL A 344 -15.79 13.57 -3.01
N GLY A 345 -16.42 12.78 -2.14
CA GLY A 345 -16.59 11.34 -2.31
C GLY A 345 -15.75 10.57 -1.30
N ALA A 346 -16.04 9.29 -1.09
CA ALA A 346 -15.46 8.51 0.00
C ALA A 346 -13.99 8.11 -0.21
N ASP A 347 -13.53 8.07 -1.46
CA ASP A 347 -12.35 7.29 -1.84
C ASP A 347 -11.56 8.05 -2.92
N HIS A 348 -10.82 9.10 -2.54
CA HIS A 348 -9.86 9.79 -3.42
C HIS A 348 -8.47 9.56 -2.86
N TRP A 349 -7.93 8.38 -3.12
CA TRP A 349 -6.56 8.02 -2.80
C TRP A 349 -5.62 8.44 -3.92
N ALA A 350 -4.44 8.90 -3.54
CA ALA A 350 -3.34 9.24 -4.41
C ALA A 350 -2.03 8.74 -3.79
N LEU A 351 -1.00 8.60 -4.61
CA LEU A 351 0.30 8.05 -4.19
C LEU A 351 1.28 9.19 -3.94
N GLY A 352 2.03 9.08 -2.85
CA GLY A 352 3.11 9.99 -2.52
C GLY A 352 4.42 9.25 -2.26
N VAL A 353 5.50 10.02 -2.20
CA VAL A 353 6.81 9.56 -1.76
C VAL A 353 7.29 10.36 -0.56
N SER A 354 7.91 9.67 0.38
CA SER A 354 8.52 10.21 1.58
C SER A 354 9.91 9.61 1.78
N GLU A 355 10.71 10.19 2.66
CA GLU A 355 11.99 9.66 3.09
C GLU A 355 12.13 9.65 4.62
N ALA A 356 13.00 8.78 5.12
CA ALA A 356 13.41 8.76 6.52
C ALA A 356 14.92 8.44 6.59
N PRO A 357 15.66 8.91 7.60
CA PRO A 357 17.05 8.47 7.79
C PRO A 357 17.10 6.99 8.20
N THR A 358 18.15 6.26 7.80
CA THR A 358 18.31 4.83 8.12
C THR A 358 18.86 4.54 9.53
N GLY A 359 18.69 5.44 10.50
CA GLY A 359 19.11 5.24 11.90
C GLY A 359 20.49 4.58 12.07
N ARG A 360 21.58 5.32 11.84
CA ARG A 360 22.95 4.89 12.20
C ARG A 360 23.52 5.76 13.30
#